data_AF-A0A9Y1ZB19-F1
#
_entry.id   AF-A0A9Y1ZB19-F1
#
_cell.length_a   1.000
_cell.length_b   1.000
_cell.length_c   1.000
_cell.angle_alpha   90.00
_cell.angle_beta   90.00
_cell.angle_gamma   90.00
#
_symmetry.space_group_name_H-M   'P 1'
#
loop_
_entity.id
_entity.type
_entity.pdbx_description
1 polymer ?
#
loop_
_entity_poly.entity_id
_entity_poly.type
_entity_poly.pdbx_seq_one_letter_code
_entity_poly.pdbx_strand_id
1 'polypeptide(L)'
;MSLDDISEDRKIELAASYIRRAADVREPIPEALAYRHAGYSSSGIAKRLDTREDTVESWMDRVAAQYGLSAIEAKEAGAKPEFGELTQDELKRYSEPVKAQWWQRAKDNHGHIPDGLLEGVSIDDSAW
;
A
#
# COMPACT_ATOMS: atom_id res chain seq x y z
N MET A 1 -8.20 23.37 -19.58
CA MET A 1 -6.99 22.85 -18.93
C MET A 1 -7.26 21.39 -18.67
N SER A 2 -6.73 20.51 -19.53
CA SER A 2 -6.90 19.07 -19.35
C SER A 2 -6.12 18.64 -18.10
N LEU A 3 -6.52 17.56 -17.44
CA LEU A 3 -5.68 16.89 -16.43
C LEU A 3 -4.34 16.42 -17.03
N ASP A 4 -4.21 16.41 -18.36
CA ASP A 4 -2.97 16.15 -19.09
C ASP A 4 -1.98 17.32 -19.09
N ASP A 5 -2.43 18.55 -18.79
CA ASP A 5 -1.59 19.76 -18.86
C ASP A 5 -0.81 20.06 -17.56
N ILE A 6 -1.09 19.34 -16.46
CA ILE A 6 -0.36 19.52 -15.19
C ILE A 6 0.88 18.61 -15.14
N SER A 7 1.99 19.14 -14.62
CA SER A 7 3.25 18.39 -14.51
C SER A 7 3.07 17.11 -13.68
N GLU A 8 3.90 16.11 -13.96
CA GLU A 8 3.93 14.86 -13.19
C GLU A 8 4.10 15.13 -11.69
N ASP A 9 5.04 16.00 -11.32
CA ASP A 9 5.28 16.39 -9.93
C ASP A 9 4.00 16.93 -9.27
N ARG A 10 3.21 17.73 -10.01
CA ARG A 10 1.94 18.25 -9.49
C ARG A 10 0.89 17.15 -9.34
N LYS A 11 0.85 16.16 -10.25
CA LYS A 11 -0.05 15.00 -10.13
C LYS A 11 0.30 14.17 -8.89
N ILE A 12 1.59 13.92 -8.68
CA ILE A 12 2.11 13.19 -7.51
C ILE A 12 1.78 13.94 -6.22
N GLU A 13 2.03 15.24 -6.15
CA GLU A 13 1.74 16.06 -4.97
C GLU A 13 0.23 16.04 -4.60
N LEU A 14 -0.64 16.14 -5.60
CA LEU A 14 -2.09 16.07 -5.40
C LEU A 14 -2.52 14.68 -4.91
N ALA A 15 -1.96 13.62 -5.48
CA ALA A 15 -2.21 12.25 -5.03
C ALA A 15 -1.72 12.02 -3.59
N ALA A 16 -0.50 12.44 -3.26
CA ALA A 16 0.05 12.37 -1.91
C ALA A 16 -0.80 13.16 -0.90
N SER A 17 -1.27 14.36 -1.27
CA SER A 17 -2.18 15.16 -0.45
C SER A 17 -3.54 14.49 -0.22
N TYR A 18 -4.05 13.75 -1.20
CA TYR A 18 -5.23 12.92 -1.01
C TYR A 18 -4.96 11.76 -0.05
N ILE A 19 -3.87 11.00 -0.27
CA ILE A 19 -3.48 9.84 0.55
C ILE A 19 -3.29 10.25 2.01
N ARG A 20 -2.61 11.37 2.28
CA ARG A 20 -2.46 11.96 3.63
C ARG A 20 -3.78 12.15 4.39
N ARG A 21 -4.87 12.41 3.67
CA ARG A 21 -6.19 12.65 4.27
C ARG A 21 -7.04 11.38 4.36
N ALA A 22 -6.78 10.43 3.46
CA ALA A 22 -7.57 9.22 3.32
C ALA A 22 -7.01 8.04 4.12
N ALA A 23 -5.70 8.01 4.39
CA ALA A 23 -5.02 6.96 5.13
C ALA A 23 -4.26 7.53 6.32
N ASP A 24 -4.26 6.80 7.43
CA ASP A 24 -3.39 7.07 8.59
C ASP A 24 -1.97 6.57 8.30
N VAL A 25 -1.26 7.27 7.42
CA VAL A 25 0.13 7.00 7.07
C VAL A 25 0.96 8.26 7.22
N ARG A 26 2.16 8.11 7.77
CA ARG A 26 3.09 9.22 8.02
C ARG A 26 3.99 9.45 6.82
N GLU A 27 4.49 10.67 6.68
CA GLU A 27 5.53 10.97 5.69
C GLU A 27 6.78 10.10 5.92
N PRO A 28 7.45 9.64 4.85
CA PRO A 28 7.23 9.96 3.42
C PRO A 28 6.32 8.96 2.66
N ILE A 29 5.50 8.18 3.36
CA ILE A 29 4.66 7.11 2.76
C ILE A 29 3.63 7.65 1.74
N PRO A 30 2.94 8.78 1.96
CA PRO A 30 1.98 9.31 0.98
C PRO A 30 2.59 9.57 -0.40
N GLU A 31 3.79 10.14 -0.46
CA GLU A 31 4.53 10.37 -1.70
C GLU A 31 4.94 9.05 -2.36
N ALA A 32 5.45 8.11 -1.57
CA ALA A 32 5.84 6.79 -2.09
C ALA A 32 4.63 6.05 -2.69
N LEU A 33 3.46 6.11 -2.05
CA LEU A 33 2.22 5.52 -2.56
C LEU A 33 1.72 6.24 -3.82
N ALA A 34 1.84 7.57 -3.89
CA ALA A 34 1.49 8.32 -5.08
C ALA A 34 2.32 7.88 -6.29
N TYR A 35 3.64 7.75 -6.13
CA TYR A 35 4.51 7.21 -7.18
C TYR A 35 4.19 5.74 -7.50
N ARG A 36 3.91 4.93 -6.48
CA ARG A 36 3.53 3.53 -6.67
C ARG A 36 2.26 3.39 -7.51
N HIS A 37 1.23 4.18 -7.23
CA HIS A 37 -0.01 4.19 -8.02
C HIS A 37 0.21 4.68 -9.45
N ALA A 38 1.17 5.59 -9.65
CA ALA A 38 1.61 6.01 -10.98
C ALA A 38 2.46 4.96 -11.72
N GLY A 39 2.70 3.79 -11.12
CA GLY A 39 3.38 2.66 -11.77
C GLY A 39 4.89 2.62 -11.56
N TYR A 40 5.45 3.44 -10.67
CA TYR A 40 6.87 3.40 -10.36
C TYR A 40 7.26 2.12 -9.60
N SER A 41 8.44 1.57 -9.93
CA SER A 41 9.08 0.50 -9.16
C SER A 41 9.63 1.02 -7.83
N SER A 42 9.90 0.13 -6.87
CA SER A 42 10.51 0.48 -5.58
C SER A 42 11.84 1.21 -5.76
N SER A 43 12.74 0.69 -6.61
CA SER A 43 13.97 1.38 -7.05
C SER A 43 13.74 2.76 -7.68
N GLY A 44 12.69 2.93 -8.47
CA GLY A 44 12.33 4.22 -9.08
C GLY A 44 11.88 5.23 -8.04
N ILE A 45 11.03 4.81 -7.12
CA ILE A 45 10.57 5.62 -5.98
C ILE A 45 11.75 6.00 -5.09
N ALA A 46 12.62 5.04 -4.77
CA ALA A 46 13.81 5.26 -3.94
C ALA A 46 14.69 6.39 -4.49
N LYS A 47 14.92 6.42 -5.81
CA LYS A 47 15.65 7.50 -6.48
C LYS A 47 14.93 8.85 -6.41
N ARG A 48 13.60 8.87 -6.53
CA ARG A 48 12.81 10.11 -6.48
C ARG A 48 12.78 10.71 -5.07
N LEU A 49 12.79 9.88 -4.04
CA LEU A 49 12.67 10.29 -2.64
C LEU A 49 14.01 10.29 -1.88
N ASP A 50 15.13 10.09 -2.59
CA ASP A 50 16.48 9.99 -2.00
C ASP A 50 16.55 9.03 -0.81
N THR A 51 16.04 7.81 -1.00
CA THR A 51 16.00 6.76 0.01
C THR A 51 16.47 5.42 -0.58
N ARG A 52 16.43 4.36 0.22
CA ARG A 52 16.78 3.00 -0.22
C ARG A 52 15.54 2.23 -0.69
N GLU A 53 15.75 1.30 -1.61
CA GLU A 53 14.69 0.44 -2.16
C GLU A 53 14.03 -0.44 -1.09
N ASP A 54 14.82 -1.04 -0.19
CA ASP A 54 14.35 -1.83 0.95
C ASP A 54 13.40 -1.04 1.87
N THR A 55 13.67 0.25 2.02
CA THR A 55 12.88 1.17 2.84
C THR A 55 11.53 1.44 2.18
N VAL A 56 11.50 1.60 0.86
CA VAL A 56 10.24 1.73 0.11
C VAL A 56 9.43 0.44 0.19
N GLU A 57 10.06 -0.73 0.06
CA GLU A 57 9.37 -2.02 0.18
C GLU A 57 8.76 -2.20 1.57
N SER A 58 9.51 -1.87 2.63
CA SER A 58 9.01 -1.88 4.00
C SER A 58 7.80 -0.96 4.19
N TRP A 59 7.81 0.24 3.57
CA TRP A 59 6.62 1.11 3.58
C TRP A 59 5.42 0.48 2.89
N MET A 60 5.61 -0.16 1.73
CA MET A 60 4.52 -0.84 1.02
C MET A 60 4.00 -2.03 1.83
N ASP A 61 4.87 -2.78 2.49
CA ASP A 61 4.46 -3.91 3.32
C ASP A 61 3.64 -3.47 4.53
N ARG A 62 4.03 -2.37 5.18
CA ARG A 62 3.23 -1.72 6.22
C ARG A 62 1.84 -1.31 5.72
N VAL A 63 1.78 -0.65 4.57
CA VAL A 63 0.49 -0.22 3.98
C VAL A 63 -0.37 -1.43 3.62
N ALA A 64 0.23 -2.47 3.03
CA ALA A 64 -0.48 -3.70 2.68
C ALA A 64 -0.98 -4.47 3.91
N ALA A 65 -0.22 -4.46 5.00
CA ALA A 65 -0.64 -5.07 6.26
C ALA A 65 -1.91 -4.40 6.81
N GLN A 66 -1.98 -3.07 6.72
CA GLN A 66 -3.07 -2.27 7.28
C GLN A 66 -4.31 -2.18 6.37
N TYR A 67 -4.10 -1.91 5.08
CA TYR A 67 -5.16 -1.57 4.12
C TYR A 67 -5.35 -2.63 3.02
N GLY A 68 -4.58 -3.72 3.06
CA GLY A 68 -4.63 -4.79 2.06
C GLY A 68 -3.78 -4.53 0.81
N LEU A 69 -3.62 -5.57 -0.04
CA LEU A 69 -2.72 -5.53 -1.20
C LEU A 69 -3.14 -4.52 -2.27
N SER A 70 -4.44 -4.31 -2.43
CA SER A 70 -4.99 -3.35 -3.40
C SER A 70 -4.59 -1.91 -3.11
N ALA A 71 -4.21 -1.59 -1.86
CA ALA A 71 -3.75 -0.27 -1.45
C ALA A 71 -2.34 0.06 -1.98
N ILE A 72 -1.57 -0.92 -2.45
CA ILE A 72 -0.20 -0.72 -2.98
C ILE A 72 -0.06 -1.07 -4.47
N GLU A 73 -1.15 -1.45 -5.11
CA GLU A 73 -1.18 -1.75 -6.55
C GLU A 73 -1.18 -0.47 -7.38
N ALA A 74 -0.53 -0.54 -8.56
CA ALA A 74 -0.64 0.51 -9.56
C ALA A 74 -2.11 0.74 -9.93
N LYS A 75 -2.48 1.98 -10.22
CA LYS A 75 -3.86 2.35 -10.55
C LYS A 75 -3.93 2.92 -11.96
N GLU A 76 -5.07 2.74 -12.61
CA GLU A 76 -5.34 3.44 -13.86
C GLU A 76 -5.32 4.95 -13.65
N ALA A 77 -4.94 5.69 -14.69
CA ALA A 77 -4.84 7.14 -14.62
C ALA A 77 -6.19 7.76 -14.22
N GLY A 78 -6.22 8.50 -13.10
CA GLY A 78 -7.42 9.14 -12.57
C GLY A 78 -8.23 8.32 -11.57
N ALA A 79 -7.93 7.03 -11.39
CA ALA A 79 -8.51 6.24 -10.31
C ALA A 79 -7.98 6.71 -8.95
N LYS A 80 -8.87 6.89 -7.98
CA LYS A 80 -8.50 7.24 -6.61
C LYS A 80 -8.29 5.96 -5.81
N PRO A 81 -7.17 5.81 -5.09
CA PRO A 81 -7.03 4.71 -4.16
C PRO A 81 -8.03 4.86 -3.01
N GLU A 82 -8.60 3.73 -2.60
CA GLU A 82 -9.46 3.64 -1.42
C GLU A 82 -8.62 3.08 -0.28
N PHE A 83 -8.74 3.69 0.90
CA PHE A 83 -8.05 3.26 2.11
C PHE A 83 -9.11 3.00 3.18
N GLY A 84 -9.59 1.76 3.21
CA GLY A 84 -10.31 1.18 4.34
C GLY A 84 -9.38 0.20 5.03
N GLU A 85 -9.41 0.13 6.36
CA GLU A 85 -8.70 -0.92 7.08
C GLU A 85 -9.17 -2.28 6.57
N LEU A 86 -8.22 -3.18 6.33
CA LEU A 86 -8.53 -4.52 5.85
C LEU A 86 -9.38 -5.24 6.90
N THR A 87 -10.56 -5.70 6.49
CA THR A 87 -11.49 -6.43 7.35
C THR A 87 -11.36 -7.94 7.18
N GLN A 88 -11.84 -8.71 8.17
CA GLN A 88 -11.88 -10.16 8.06
C GLN A 88 -12.68 -10.64 6.85
N ASP A 89 -13.79 -9.96 6.53
CA ASP A 89 -14.65 -10.36 5.41
C ASP A 89 -13.98 -10.13 4.06
N GLU A 90 -13.18 -9.07 3.94
CA GLU A 90 -12.35 -8.84 2.75
C GLU A 90 -11.23 -9.88 2.65
N LEU A 91 -10.53 -10.14 3.75
CA LEU A 91 -9.48 -11.16 3.79
C LEU A 91 -10.04 -12.55 3.46
N LYS A 92 -11.23 -12.91 3.92
CA LYS A 92 -11.91 -14.18 3.56
C LYS A 92 -12.24 -14.30 2.07
N ARG A 93 -12.47 -13.17 1.39
CA ARG A 93 -12.74 -13.13 -0.06
C ARG A 93 -11.48 -13.26 -0.90
N TYR A 94 -10.29 -13.05 -0.34
CA TYR A 94 -9.05 -13.30 -1.04
C TYR A 94 -8.94 -14.78 -1.41
N SER A 95 -8.42 -15.05 -2.60
CA SER A 95 -7.98 -16.41 -2.93
C SER A 95 -6.77 -16.78 -2.07
N GLU A 96 -6.53 -18.08 -1.86
CA GLU A 96 -5.40 -18.55 -1.05
C GLU A 96 -4.03 -17.98 -1.48
N PRO A 97 -3.70 -17.86 -2.79
CA PRO A 97 -2.46 -17.22 -3.20
C PRO A 97 -2.35 -15.75 -2.77
N VAL A 98 -3.46 -15.01 -2.81
CA VAL A 98 -3.51 -13.60 -2.42
C VAL A 98 -3.40 -13.46 -0.90
N LYS A 99 -4.05 -14.35 -0.12
CA LYS A 99 -3.85 -14.42 1.33
C LYS A 99 -2.40 -14.70 1.70
N ALA A 100 -1.77 -15.66 1.03
CA ALA A 100 -0.37 -16.01 1.27
C ALA A 100 0.56 -14.82 0.96
N GLN A 101 0.33 -14.11 -0.16
CA GLN A 101 1.09 -12.91 -0.49
C GLN A 101 0.89 -11.79 0.53
N TRP A 102 -0.35 -11.55 0.96
CA TRP A 102 -0.63 -10.57 2.02
C TRP A 102 0.08 -10.95 3.31
N TRP A 103 0.00 -12.21 3.71
CA TRP A 103 0.63 -12.70 4.94
C TRP A 103 2.16 -12.55 4.92
N GLN A 104 2.80 -12.83 3.78
CA GLN A 104 4.24 -12.62 3.62
C GLN A 104 4.68 -11.17 3.88
N ARG A 105 3.83 -10.19 3.59
CA ARG A 105 4.11 -8.77 3.84
C ARG A 105 3.71 -8.33 5.25
N ALA A 106 2.62 -8.90 5.76
CA ALA A 106 2.08 -8.58 7.07
C ALA A 106 2.95 -9.12 8.22
N LYS A 107 3.64 -10.26 8.03
CA LYS A 107 4.46 -10.91 9.07
C LYS A 107 5.55 -9.99 9.65
N ASP A 108 6.17 -9.14 8.84
CA ASP A 108 7.23 -8.25 9.32
C ASP A 108 6.66 -6.91 9.82
N ASN A 109 5.34 -6.74 9.72
CA ASN A 109 4.58 -5.53 10.05
C ASN A 109 3.38 -5.82 10.96
N HIS A 110 3.47 -6.82 11.84
CA HIS A 110 2.35 -7.24 12.71
C HIS A 110 1.69 -6.09 13.49
N GLY A 111 2.46 -5.08 13.92
CA GLY A 111 1.93 -3.90 14.63
C GLY A 111 1.08 -2.95 13.78
N HIS A 112 0.91 -3.24 12.49
CA HIS A 112 0.07 -2.50 11.55
C HIS A 112 -1.10 -3.31 11.02
N ILE A 113 -1.26 -4.56 11.46
CA ILE A 113 -2.43 -5.36 11.15
C ILE A 113 -3.61 -4.82 11.97
N PRO A 114 -4.78 -4.55 11.36
CA PRO A 114 -5.96 -4.06 12.09
C PRO A 114 -6.38 -5.00 13.21
N ASP A 115 -6.82 -4.42 14.33
CA ASP A 115 -7.27 -5.18 15.50
C ASP A 115 -8.42 -6.13 15.12
N GLY A 116 -8.38 -7.35 15.67
CA GLY A 116 -9.37 -8.38 15.38
C GLY A 116 -9.23 -9.05 14.00
N LEU A 117 -8.36 -8.58 13.10
CA LEU A 117 -8.21 -9.18 11.76
C LEU A 117 -7.69 -10.62 11.82
N LEU A 118 -6.84 -10.93 12.80
CA LEU A 118 -6.25 -12.26 13.00
C LEU A 118 -7.12 -13.20 13.85
N GLU A 119 -8.22 -12.72 14.42
CA GLU A 119 -9.09 -13.56 15.25
C GLU A 119 -9.81 -14.61 14.42
N GLY A 120 -9.43 -15.88 14.58
CA GLY A 120 -10.05 -17.00 13.84
C GLY A 120 -9.52 -17.18 12.42
N VAL A 121 -8.48 -16.45 12.01
CA VAL A 121 -7.68 -16.84 10.86
C VAL A 121 -6.79 -17.99 11.30
N SER A 122 -7.05 -19.21 10.79
CA SER A 122 -6.15 -20.34 10.95
C SER A 122 -4.92 -20.07 10.09
N ILE A 123 -3.94 -19.37 10.65
CA ILE A 123 -2.63 -19.24 10.06
C ILE A 123 -1.98 -20.59 10.27
N ASP A 124 -1.81 -21.33 9.18
CA ASP A 124 -1.12 -22.60 9.25
C ASP A 124 0.36 -22.32 9.52
N ASP A 125 0.70 -22.37 10.81
CA ASP A 125 2.06 -22.38 11.35
C ASP A 125 2.85 -23.62 10.87
N SER A 126 2.41 -24.39 9.87
CA SER A 126 3.18 -25.52 9.32
C SER A 126 4.06 -25.12 8.14
N ALA A 127 4.06 -23.84 7.74
CA ALA A 127 4.89 -23.30 6.66
C ALA A 127 6.15 -22.56 7.16
N TRP A 128 6.68 -22.95 8.34
CA TRP A 128 7.98 -22.50 8.85
C TRP A 128 9.15 -23.25 8.22
#